data_AF-A0A8T4XJD9-F1
#
_entry.id   AF-A0A8T4XJD9-F1
#
_cell.length_a   1.000
_cell.length_b   1.000
_cell.length_c   1.000
_cell.angle_alpha   90.00
_cell.angle_beta   90.00
_cell.angle_gamma   90.00
#
_symmetry.space_group_name_H-M   'P 1'
#
loop_
_entity.id
_entity.type
_entity.pdbx_description
1 polymer ?
#
loop_
_entity_poly.entity_id
_entity_poly.type
_entity_poly.pdbx_seq_one_letter_code
_entity_poly.pdbx_strand_id
1 'polypeptide(L)'
;MGRFAKDIPEWENPKITGINKEPAHATLMPYPNEEIALECVREKSPWYMTLNGEWKFKLYENPSAVPEEFYGLEYADDEWDTIPVPSNWQMLGYDKPIYVNVRYPFRTDPPRVPHDWNPTGIYRRKFVIPEDWLDKQIFLVFEGVDSAFYAWINGHMVGYSEDSRLPAEFNITRYVKSGENLLAVMVLRWSDGSYLEDQDMWRMSGIFRDVFIYCAPNVHVRDFFVRTFFDEKYENATLKVRVNVKNYSDTKSKPHILEIKLFNYEGLPVFNEPIIGYVGEINPKSEAILEVEREVFKPRKWSAEDPYLYTMLITLRDERGEIVEVESCHVGFRQIEIKNGRILINGVPVYFKGVNR
;
A
#
# COMPACT_ATOMS: atom_id res chain seq x y z
N MET A 1 -46.99 10.34 0.33
CA MET A 1 -45.90 9.98 1.27
C MET A 1 -44.81 9.32 0.45
N GLY A 2 -43.68 10.01 0.27
CA GLY A 2 -42.59 9.56 -0.58
C GLY A 2 -41.95 8.29 -0.04
N ARG A 3 -41.80 7.28 -0.91
CA ARG A 3 -40.95 6.12 -0.66
C ARG A 3 -39.53 6.64 -0.49
N PHE A 4 -38.98 6.56 0.72
CA PHE A 4 -37.55 6.72 0.93
C PHE A 4 -36.85 5.71 0.03
N ALA A 5 -36.03 6.18 -0.92
CA ALA A 5 -35.11 5.31 -1.62
C ALA A 5 -34.24 4.68 -0.55
N LYS A 6 -34.21 3.35 -0.48
CA LYS A 6 -33.22 2.62 0.30
C LYS A 6 -31.87 3.05 -0.27
N ASP A 7 -31.01 3.67 0.53
CA ASP A 7 -29.68 4.07 0.07
C ASP A 7 -28.97 2.80 -0.43
N ILE A 8 -28.44 2.88 -1.66
CA ILE A 8 -27.71 1.78 -2.29
C ILE A 8 -26.38 1.64 -1.51
N PRO A 9 -26.05 0.46 -0.97
CA PRO A 9 -24.80 0.29 -0.23
C PRO A 9 -23.59 0.54 -1.15
N GLU A 10 -22.46 0.91 -0.56
CA GLU A 10 -21.25 1.23 -1.34
C GLU A 10 -20.81 0.07 -2.25
N TRP A 11 -20.95 -1.18 -1.77
CA TRP A 11 -20.60 -2.42 -2.48
C TRP A 11 -21.58 -2.84 -3.60
N GLU A 12 -22.59 -2.02 -3.91
CA GLU A 12 -23.40 -2.14 -5.13
C GLU A 12 -23.40 -0.83 -5.95
N ASN A 13 -22.39 0.01 -5.78
CA ASN A 13 -22.26 1.29 -6.45
C ASN A 13 -20.86 1.47 -7.07
N PRO A 14 -20.67 1.20 -8.37
CA PRO A 14 -19.36 1.23 -9.03
C PRO A 14 -18.74 2.63 -9.15
N LYS A 15 -19.44 3.67 -8.65
CA LYS A 15 -18.86 5.01 -8.48
C LYS A 15 -18.12 5.19 -7.17
N ILE A 16 -18.23 4.24 -6.24
CA ILE A 16 -17.60 4.25 -4.91
C ILE A 16 -16.70 3.02 -4.81
N THR A 17 -15.47 3.13 -5.29
CA THR A 17 -14.47 2.06 -5.15
C THR A 17 -13.64 2.18 -3.86
N GLY A 18 -13.87 3.24 -3.09
CA GLY A 18 -13.26 3.45 -1.80
C GLY A 18 -13.70 4.75 -1.13
N ILE A 19 -13.61 4.78 0.20
CA ILE A 19 -13.91 5.94 1.04
C ILE A 19 -12.69 6.18 1.93
N ASN A 20 -12.18 7.42 1.94
CA ASN A 20 -11.02 7.86 2.74
C ASN A 20 -9.70 7.10 2.48
N LYS A 21 -9.57 6.40 1.34
CA LYS A 21 -8.29 5.81 0.92
C LYS A 21 -7.28 6.92 0.63
N GLU A 22 -6.04 6.74 1.09
CA GLU A 22 -4.94 7.59 0.62
C GLU A 22 -4.68 7.35 -0.88
N PRO A 23 -4.21 8.38 -1.62
CA PRO A 23 -3.79 8.19 -3.01
C PRO A 23 -2.68 7.13 -3.13
N ALA A 24 -2.73 6.30 -4.16
CA ALA A 24 -1.68 5.31 -4.42
C ALA A 24 -0.29 5.96 -4.56
N HIS A 25 0.76 5.24 -4.15
CA HIS A 25 2.17 5.61 -4.28
C HIS A 25 3.02 4.39 -4.63
N ALA A 26 4.29 4.63 -4.99
CA ALA A 26 5.31 3.60 -4.97
C ALA A 26 5.40 2.95 -3.59
N THR A 27 5.73 1.66 -3.54
CA THR A 27 6.05 1.00 -2.26
C THR A 27 7.18 1.75 -1.57
N LEU A 28 6.92 2.22 -0.36
CA LEU A 28 7.83 3.03 0.46
C LEU A 28 7.73 2.60 1.92
N MET A 29 8.71 2.98 2.73
CA MET A 29 8.74 2.78 4.17
C MET A 29 9.64 3.84 4.80
N PRO A 30 9.09 4.74 5.63
CA PRO A 30 9.90 5.72 6.34
C PRO A 30 10.88 5.03 7.30
N TYR A 31 12.14 5.46 7.29
CA TYR A 31 13.18 5.08 8.25
C TYR A 31 13.74 6.31 8.96
N PRO A 32 14.19 6.19 10.23
CA PRO A 32 14.76 7.32 10.95
C PRO A 32 16.21 7.65 10.56
N ASN A 33 16.92 6.75 9.87
CA ASN A 33 18.32 6.94 9.52
C ASN A 33 18.73 6.12 8.27
N GLU A 34 19.87 6.50 7.69
CA GLU A 34 20.38 5.89 6.46
C GLU A 34 20.89 4.45 6.65
N GLU A 35 21.39 4.10 7.84
CA GLU A 35 21.95 2.76 8.12
C GLU A 35 20.88 1.68 7.99
N ILE A 36 19.72 1.88 8.63
CA ILE A 36 18.59 0.95 8.53
C ILE A 36 17.96 1.03 7.13
N ALA A 37 17.82 2.23 6.56
CA ALA A 37 17.23 2.40 5.24
C ALA A 37 18.02 1.69 4.13
N LEU A 38 19.35 1.61 4.25
CA LEU A 38 20.24 0.96 3.29
C LEU A 38 19.98 -0.55 3.19
N GLU A 39 19.47 -1.17 4.25
CA GLU A 39 19.05 -2.57 4.21
C GLU A 39 17.83 -2.79 3.30
N CYS A 40 17.02 -1.75 3.07
CA CYS A 40 15.83 -1.78 2.22
C CYS A 40 14.82 -2.88 2.63
N VAL A 41 14.72 -3.14 3.93
CA VAL A 41 13.80 -4.11 4.55
C VAL A 41 12.83 -3.36 5.46
N ARG A 42 11.55 -3.30 5.08
CA ARG A 42 10.54 -2.49 5.77
C ARG A 42 10.39 -2.85 7.24
N GLU A 43 10.50 -4.14 7.58
CA GLU A 43 10.28 -4.68 8.91
C GLU A 43 11.37 -4.26 9.90
N LYS A 44 12.49 -3.74 9.39
CA LYS A 44 13.56 -3.18 10.22
C LYS A 44 13.32 -1.73 10.61
N SER A 45 12.37 -1.04 9.97
CA SER A 45 12.01 0.31 10.41
C SER A 45 11.35 0.22 11.79
N PRO A 46 11.80 1.01 12.79
CA PRO A 46 11.07 1.13 14.06
C PRO A 46 9.72 1.84 13.90
N TRP A 47 9.44 2.39 12.72
CA TRP A 47 8.17 3.00 12.35
C TRP A 47 7.23 2.02 11.64
N TYR A 48 7.56 0.73 11.60
CA TYR A 48 6.72 -0.33 11.07
C TYR A 48 6.19 -1.24 12.20
N MET A 49 4.93 -1.65 12.08
CA MET A 49 4.29 -2.61 12.98
C MET A 49 3.41 -3.57 12.20
N THR A 50 3.75 -4.86 12.20
CA THR A 50 2.89 -5.87 11.59
C THR A 50 1.61 -6.08 12.40
N LEU A 51 0.49 -6.20 11.68
CA LEU A 51 -0.78 -6.68 12.20
C LEU A 51 -1.09 -8.10 11.70
N ASN A 52 -0.11 -8.85 11.19
CA ASN A 52 -0.27 -10.27 10.90
C ASN A 52 -0.31 -11.10 12.19
N GLY A 53 -0.84 -12.31 12.11
CA GLY A 53 -0.99 -13.25 13.23
C GLY A 53 -2.46 -13.49 13.56
N GLU A 54 -2.75 -13.72 14.84
CA GLU A 54 -4.07 -14.14 15.31
C GLU A 54 -5.07 -12.99 15.39
N TRP A 55 -6.25 -13.17 14.79
CA TRP A 55 -7.37 -12.22 14.84
C TRP A 55 -8.64 -12.95 15.27
N LYS A 56 -9.50 -12.28 16.05
CA LYS A 56 -10.85 -12.76 16.34
C LYS A 56 -11.67 -12.72 15.06
N PHE A 57 -12.42 -13.77 14.77
CA PHE A 57 -13.17 -13.91 13.53
C PHE A 57 -14.52 -14.59 13.71
N LYS A 58 -15.49 -14.14 12.92
CA LYS A 58 -16.79 -14.79 12.78
C LYS A 58 -17.32 -14.60 11.37
N LEU A 59 -17.89 -15.66 10.78
CA LEU A 59 -18.53 -15.62 9.46
C LEU A 59 -20.05 -15.55 9.61
N TYR A 60 -20.69 -14.67 8.84
CA TYR A 60 -22.14 -14.56 8.69
C TYR A 60 -22.55 -14.88 7.25
N GLU A 61 -23.80 -15.32 7.07
CA GLU A 61 -24.31 -15.71 5.75
C GLU A 61 -24.44 -14.52 4.78
N ASN A 62 -24.73 -13.33 5.32
CA ASN A 62 -24.87 -12.08 4.56
C ASN A 62 -24.64 -10.86 5.45
N PRO A 63 -24.46 -9.65 4.86
CA PRO A 63 -24.14 -8.44 5.62
C PRO A 63 -25.24 -8.03 6.61
N SER A 64 -26.50 -8.33 6.30
CA SER A 64 -27.63 -7.95 7.15
C SER A 64 -27.73 -8.76 8.46
N ALA A 65 -27.03 -9.89 8.52
CA ALA A 65 -26.94 -10.73 9.72
C ALA A 65 -25.81 -10.28 10.68
N VAL A 66 -24.95 -9.35 10.26
CA VAL A 66 -23.86 -8.83 11.09
C VAL A 66 -24.44 -7.89 12.18
N PRO A 67 -24.12 -8.09 13.46
CA PRO A 67 -24.52 -7.17 14.53
C PRO A 67 -23.93 -5.77 14.30
N GLU A 68 -24.76 -4.73 14.32
CA GLU A 68 -24.36 -3.36 14.00
C GLU A 68 -23.20 -2.85 14.88
N GLU A 69 -23.13 -3.26 16.14
CA GLU A 69 -22.13 -2.76 17.10
C GLU A 69 -20.85 -3.59 17.17
N PHE A 70 -20.61 -4.54 16.24
CA PHE A 70 -19.44 -5.43 16.31
C PHE A 70 -18.09 -4.69 16.30
N TYR A 71 -18.04 -3.44 15.85
CA TYR A 71 -16.84 -2.60 15.87
C TYR A 71 -16.61 -1.86 17.20
N GLY A 72 -17.58 -1.89 18.13
CA GLY A 72 -17.53 -1.19 19.40
C GLY A 72 -16.52 -1.80 20.38
N LEU A 73 -15.91 -0.94 21.21
CA LEU A 73 -14.89 -1.35 22.19
C LEU A 73 -15.42 -2.33 23.25
N GLU A 74 -16.68 -2.16 23.64
CA GLU A 74 -17.35 -2.96 24.68
C GLU A 74 -18.07 -4.20 24.11
N TYR A 75 -18.03 -4.42 22.80
CA TYR A 75 -18.66 -5.58 22.20
C TYR A 75 -17.85 -6.85 22.53
N ALA A 76 -18.54 -7.85 23.09
CA ALA A 76 -17.92 -9.10 23.51
C ALA A 76 -17.61 -10.01 22.30
N ASP A 77 -16.35 -10.36 22.14
CA ASP A 77 -15.83 -11.27 21.10
C ASP A 77 -15.17 -12.52 21.71
N ASP A 78 -15.41 -12.79 23.00
CA ASP A 78 -14.80 -13.90 23.73
C ASP A 78 -15.15 -15.26 23.11
N GLU A 79 -16.39 -15.42 22.65
CA GLU A 79 -16.90 -16.65 22.01
C GLU A 79 -16.52 -16.77 20.52
N TRP A 80 -15.83 -15.78 19.95
CA TRP A 80 -15.40 -15.87 18.55
C TRP A 80 -14.16 -16.74 18.43
N ASP A 81 -14.09 -17.42 17.28
CA ASP A 81 -12.89 -18.12 16.87
C ASP A 81 -11.71 -17.16 16.69
N THR A 82 -10.52 -17.73 16.62
CA THR A 82 -9.30 -17.02 16.27
C THR A 82 -8.73 -17.63 15.00
N ILE A 83 -8.36 -16.80 14.03
CA ILE A 83 -7.78 -17.24 12.75
C ILE A 83 -6.46 -16.52 12.47
N PRO A 84 -5.54 -17.15 11.71
CA PRO A 84 -4.37 -16.45 11.21
C PRO A 84 -4.76 -15.46 10.11
N VAL A 85 -4.17 -14.28 10.16
CA VAL A 85 -4.19 -13.27 9.09
C VAL A 85 -2.74 -13.04 8.64
N PRO A 86 -2.44 -13.14 7.33
CA PRO A 86 -3.37 -13.33 6.22
C PRO A 86 -3.89 -14.76 6.05
N SER A 87 -5.13 -14.89 5.59
CA SER A 87 -5.72 -16.16 5.13
C SER A 87 -6.99 -15.93 4.29
N ASN A 88 -7.34 -16.95 3.50
CA ASN A 88 -8.69 -17.06 2.96
C ASN A 88 -9.53 -17.94 3.89
N TRP A 89 -10.70 -17.47 4.35
CA TRP A 89 -11.49 -18.20 5.35
C TRP A 89 -12.00 -19.56 4.82
N GLN A 90 -12.12 -19.72 3.50
CA GLN A 90 -12.46 -21.01 2.88
C GLN A 90 -11.39 -22.07 3.16
N MET A 91 -10.12 -21.68 3.24
CA MET A 91 -9.01 -22.61 3.56
C MET A 91 -9.01 -23.05 5.02
N LEU A 92 -9.75 -22.35 5.88
CA LEU A 92 -9.91 -22.65 7.30
C LEU A 92 -11.23 -23.36 7.61
N GLY A 93 -12.04 -23.65 6.58
CA GLY A 93 -13.26 -24.46 6.71
C GLY A 93 -14.55 -23.68 6.99
N TYR A 94 -14.52 -22.34 6.99
CA TYR A 94 -15.71 -21.51 7.26
C TYR A 94 -16.72 -21.48 6.11
N ASP A 95 -16.26 -21.69 4.88
CA ASP A 95 -17.09 -21.71 3.68
C ASP A 95 -16.36 -22.50 2.56
N LYS A 96 -17.02 -22.71 1.42
CA LYS A 96 -16.50 -23.47 0.28
C LYS A 96 -15.82 -22.55 -0.74
N PRO A 97 -14.60 -22.87 -1.22
CA PRO A 97 -14.04 -22.20 -2.38
C PRO A 97 -14.79 -22.63 -3.63
N ILE A 98 -15.03 -21.70 -4.57
CA ILE A 98 -15.76 -21.99 -5.82
C ILE A 98 -14.79 -21.90 -6.98
N TYR A 99 -14.66 -22.96 -7.77
CA TYR A 99 -13.94 -22.89 -9.04
C TYR A 99 -14.94 -22.78 -10.19
N VAL A 100 -14.82 -21.70 -10.95
CA VAL A 100 -15.57 -21.48 -12.18
C VAL A 100 -14.73 -20.59 -13.09
N ASN A 101 -14.70 -20.92 -14.38
CA ASN A 101 -13.88 -20.23 -15.35
C ASN A 101 -14.54 -18.90 -15.79
N VAL A 102 -15.53 -18.95 -16.70
CA VAL A 102 -16.10 -17.75 -17.35
C VAL A 102 -17.41 -17.26 -16.71
N ARG A 103 -18.09 -18.11 -15.93
CA ARG A 103 -19.38 -17.74 -15.34
C ARG A 103 -19.14 -17.15 -13.96
N TYR A 104 -19.84 -16.07 -13.62
CA TYR A 104 -19.89 -15.62 -12.24
C TYR A 104 -20.48 -16.70 -11.32
N PRO A 105 -19.98 -16.84 -10.09
CA PRO A 105 -20.48 -17.81 -9.10
C PRO A 105 -21.84 -17.42 -8.49
N PHE A 106 -22.43 -16.32 -8.95
CA PHE A 106 -23.72 -15.80 -8.53
C PHE A 106 -24.53 -15.27 -9.73
N ARG A 107 -25.80 -14.91 -9.51
CA ARG A 107 -26.68 -14.36 -10.55
C ARG A 107 -26.15 -13.01 -11.04
N THR A 108 -25.85 -12.94 -12.34
CA THR A 108 -25.38 -11.72 -13.02
C THR A 108 -26.52 -10.69 -13.19
N ASP A 109 -26.44 -9.57 -12.47
CA ASP A 109 -27.34 -8.39 -12.56
C ASP A 109 -26.58 -7.11 -12.15
N PRO A 110 -25.53 -6.69 -12.88
CA PRO A 110 -24.63 -5.62 -12.43
C PRO A 110 -25.37 -4.28 -12.23
N PRO A 111 -25.00 -3.49 -11.21
CA PRO A 111 -23.93 -3.74 -10.24
C PRO A 111 -24.34 -4.62 -9.04
N ARG A 112 -25.54 -5.20 -9.04
CA ARG A 112 -26.08 -5.91 -7.88
C ARG A 112 -25.38 -7.24 -7.65
N VAL A 113 -25.23 -7.63 -6.40
CA VAL A 113 -24.75 -8.96 -5.98
C VAL A 113 -25.82 -9.63 -5.09
N PRO A 114 -25.69 -10.91 -4.73
CA PRO A 114 -26.70 -11.57 -3.88
C PRO A 114 -26.79 -10.91 -2.51
N HIS A 115 -28.01 -10.74 -1.98
CA HIS A 115 -28.23 -10.24 -0.61
C HIS A 115 -28.56 -11.38 0.37
N ASP A 116 -29.06 -12.50 -0.15
CA ASP A 116 -29.37 -13.71 0.60
C ASP A 116 -28.11 -14.51 0.96
N TRP A 117 -27.19 -14.64 0.00
CA TRP A 117 -25.90 -15.33 0.18
C TRP A 117 -24.73 -14.45 -0.26
N ASN A 118 -24.24 -13.62 0.66
CA ASN A 118 -23.00 -12.85 0.49
C ASN A 118 -22.16 -13.01 1.76
N PRO A 119 -21.45 -14.14 1.90
CA PRO A 119 -20.74 -14.47 3.13
C PRO A 119 -19.87 -13.32 3.62
N THR A 120 -20.10 -12.90 4.86
CA THR A 120 -19.49 -11.70 5.45
C THR A 120 -18.62 -12.10 6.63
N GLY A 121 -17.32 -11.93 6.48
CA GLY A 121 -16.35 -12.17 7.54
C GLY A 121 -16.12 -10.92 8.36
N ILE A 122 -16.37 -10.98 9.67
CA ILE A 122 -15.98 -9.90 10.59
C ILE A 122 -14.74 -10.30 11.38
N TYR A 123 -13.79 -9.37 11.45
CA TYR A 123 -12.48 -9.54 12.05
C TYR A 123 -12.28 -8.49 13.14
N ARG A 124 -11.66 -8.87 14.26
CA ARG A 124 -11.26 -7.95 15.33
C ARG A 124 -9.84 -8.25 15.81
N ARG A 125 -9.06 -7.19 16.01
CA ARG A 125 -7.69 -7.28 16.55
C ARG A 125 -7.36 -6.08 17.41
N LYS A 126 -6.83 -6.36 18.60
CA LYS A 126 -6.21 -5.35 19.46
C LYS A 126 -4.75 -5.15 19.05
N PHE A 127 -4.26 -3.92 19.14
CA PHE A 127 -2.86 -3.56 18.89
C PHE A 127 -2.45 -2.39 19.79
N VAL A 128 -1.15 -2.16 19.94
CA VAL A 128 -0.61 -1.14 20.85
C VAL A 128 0.14 -0.10 20.04
N ILE A 129 -0.22 1.18 20.16
CA ILE A 129 0.52 2.28 19.56
C ILE A 129 1.50 2.87 20.59
N PRO A 130 2.81 2.93 20.27
CA PRO A 130 3.81 3.61 21.08
C PRO A 130 3.53 5.11 21.24
N GLU A 131 3.92 5.69 22.37
CA GLU A 131 3.70 7.12 22.64
C GLU A 131 4.47 8.04 21.67
N ASP A 132 5.66 7.62 21.23
CA ASP A 132 6.53 8.35 20.29
C ASP A 132 6.00 8.34 18.84
N TRP A 133 4.87 7.70 18.57
CA TRP A 133 4.17 7.79 17.29
C TRP A 133 3.08 8.87 17.28
N LEU A 134 2.66 9.40 18.44
CA LEU A 134 1.51 10.30 18.51
C LEU A 134 1.74 11.69 17.90
N ASP A 135 2.99 12.09 17.66
CA ASP A 135 3.35 13.32 16.95
C ASP A 135 3.48 13.13 15.42
N LYS A 136 3.24 11.90 14.93
CA LYS A 136 3.39 11.47 13.54
C LYS A 136 2.05 11.24 12.88
N GLN A 137 2.08 11.06 11.56
CA GLN A 137 0.99 10.49 10.80
C GLN A 137 1.06 8.97 10.90
N ILE A 138 -0.05 8.30 11.20
CA ILE A 138 -0.14 6.86 11.36
C ILE A 138 -1.06 6.31 10.28
N PHE A 139 -0.58 5.33 9.52
CA PHE A 139 -1.26 4.77 8.35
C PHE A 139 -1.50 3.27 8.55
N LEU A 140 -2.75 2.83 8.33
CA LEU A 140 -3.13 1.43 8.29
C LEU A 140 -3.13 0.95 6.85
N VAL A 141 -2.41 -0.13 6.56
CA VAL A 141 -2.30 -0.72 5.23
C VAL A 141 -2.84 -2.14 5.25
N PHE A 142 -3.74 -2.43 4.33
CA PHE A 142 -4.10 -3.78 3.92
C PHE A 142 -3.53 -4.04 2.53
N GLU A 143 -2.65 -5.03 2.36
CA GLU A 143 -2.04 -5.31 1.06
C GLU A 143 -2.97 -6.05 0.07
N GLY A 144 -4.07 -6.62 0.58
CA GLY A 144 -5.07 -7.34 -0.21
C GLY A 144 -6.19 -7.92 0.66
N VAL A 145 -7.41 -7.52 0.35
CA VAL A 145 -8.65 -7.99 1.00
C VAL A 145 -9.66 -8.31 -0.09
N ASP A 146 -10.21 -9.51 -0.08
CA ASP A 146 -11.09 -10.00 -1.15
C ASP A 146 -12.54 -10.18 -0.63
N SER A 147 -13.57 -9.51 -1.17
CA SER A 147 -13.57 -8.65 -2.38
C SER A 147 -13.72 -7.14 -2.10
N ALA A 148 -14.34 -6.79 -0.98
CA ALA A 148 -14.52 -5.42 -0.51
C ALA A 148 -14.62 -5.41 1.01
N PHE A 149 -14.25 -4.29 1.64
CA PHE A 149 -14.30 -4.21 3.09
C PHE A 149 -14.51 -2.81 3.64
N TYR A 150 -15.02 -2.77 4.86
CA TYR A 150 -15.06 -1.60 5.71
C TYR A 150 -14.11 -1.80 6.89
N ALA A 151 -13.46 -0.73 7.35
CA ALA A 151 -12.56 -0.75 8.50
C ALA A 151 -12.93 0.31 9.54
N TRP A 152 -12.80 -0.06 10.81
CA TRP A 152 -13.02 0.80 11.96
C TRP A 152 -11.84 0.74 12.92
N ILE A 153 -11.51 1.89 13.50
CA ILE A 153 -10.54 2.01 14.59
C ILE A 153 -11.26 2.57 15.81
N ASN A 154 -11.17 1.88 16.94
CA ASN A 154 -11.80 2.27 18.21
C ASN A 154 -13.29 2.63 18.06
N GLY A 155 -14.03 1.87 17.25
CA GLY A 155 -15.45 2.08 16.97
C GLY A 155 -15.79 3.15 15.93
N HIS A 156 -14.80 3.86 15.39
CA HIS A 156 -15.00 4.87 14.36
C HIS A 156 -14.68 4.34 12.97
N MET A 157 -15.59 4.53 12.02
CA MET A 157 -15.38 4.13 10.63
C MET A 157 -14.24 4.96 10.03
N VAL A 158 -13.23 4.25 9.52
CA VAL A 158 -12.06 4.84 8.88
C VAL A 158 -12.27 4.92 7.38
N GLY A 159 -12.74 3.83 6.76
CA GLY A 159 -12.92 3.81 5.31
C GLY A 159 -13.53 2.53 4.76
N TYR A 160 -13.66 2.53 3.44
CA TYR A 160 -14.15 1.43 2.59
C TYR A 160 -13.18 1.23 1.43
N SER A 161 -13.02 0.00 0.93
CA SER A 161 -12.23 -0.27 -0.27
C SER A 161 -12.74 -1.47 -1.07
N GLU A 162 -12.63 -1.35 -2.38
CA GLU A 162 -12.65 -2.43 -3.36
C GLU A 162 -11.26 -2.60 -4.02
N ASP A 163 -11.18 -3.48 -5.02
CA ASP A 163 -9.96 -4.01 -5.66
C ASP A 163 -9.17 -4.91 -4.71
N SER A 164 -9.32 -6.22 -4.91
CA SER A 164 -8.71 -7.23 -4.06
C SER A 164 -7.18 -7.31 -4.24
N ARG A 165 -6.61 -6.73 -5.30
CA ARG A 165 -5.24 -7.01 -5.73
C ARG A 165 -4.27 -5.86 -5.51
N LEU A 166 -4.77 -4.69 -5.08
CA LEU A 166 -3.97 -3.53 -4.71
C LEU A 166 -4.14 -3.19 -3.22
N PRO A 167 -3.13 -2.54 -2.62
CA PRO A 167 -3.23 -2.12 -1.24
C PRO A 167 -4.32 -1.05 -1.03
N ALA A 168 -4.93 -1.09 0.15
CA ALA A 168 -5.77 -0.02 0.67
C ALA A 168 -5.10 0.59 1.91
N GLU A 169 -4.78 1.87 1.82
CA GLU A 169 -4.13 2.63 2.89
C GLU A 169 -5.08 3.69 3.43
N PHE A 170 -5.10 3.85 4.76
CA PHE A 170 -5.90 4.86 5.45
C PHE A 170 -5.07 5.59 6.49
N ASN A 171 -5.11 6.92 6.50
CA ASN A 171 -4.58 7.70 7.60
C ASN A 171 -5.48 7.56 8.84
N ILE A 172 -4.98 6.85 9.85
CA ILE A 172 -5.69 6.53 11.10
C ILE A 172 -5.32 7.44 12.28
N THR A 173 -4.49 8.46 12.06
CA THR A 173 -3.92 9.32 13.12
C THR A 173 -4.97 9.85 14.09
N ARG A 174 -6.12 10.32 13.60
CA ARG A 174 -7.19 10.91 14.44
C ARG A 174 -8.03 9.88 15.20
N TYR A 175 -7.85 8.60 14.94
CA TYR A 175 -8.67 7.52 15.49
C TYR A 175 -7.94 6.69 16.55
N VAL A 176 -6.62 6.80 16.61
CA VAL A 176 -5.77 6.05 17.56
C VAL A 176 -5.41 6.86 18.80
N LYS A 177 -5.00 6.16 19.84
CA LYS A 177 -4.45 6.69 21.10
C LYS A 177 -3.18 5.92 21.47
N SER A 178 -2.35 6.47 22.35
CA SER A 178 -1.24 5.70 22.95
C SER A 178 -1.79 4.52 23.74
N GLY A 179 -1.08 3.39 23.69
CA GLY A 179 -1.50 2.14 24.32
C GLY A 179 -2.44 1.33 23.43
N GLU A 180 -3.36 0.60 24.06
CA GLU A 180 -4.25 -0.36 23.38
C GLU A 180 -5.30 0.34 22.49
N ASN A 181 -5.43 -0.16 21.26
CA ASN A 181 -6.41 0.23 20.26
C ASN A 181 -7.09 -1.02 19.69
N LEU A 182 -8.29 -0.87 19.14
CA LEU A 182 -9.04 -1.93 18.46
C LEU A 182 -9.20 -1.62 16.97
N LEU A 183 -8.83 -2.58 16.12
CA LEU A 183 -9.18 -2.64 14.71
C LEU A 183 -10.31 -3.65 14.52
N ALA A 184 -11.39 -3.21 13.87
CA ALA A 184 -12.47 -4.06 13.40
C ALA A 184 -12.63 -3.94 11.88
N VAL A 185 -12.88 -5.06 11.20
CA VAL A 185 -13.00 -5.11 9.74
C VAL A 185 -14.19 -5.97 9.35
N MET A 186 -14.98 -5.53 8.39
CA MET A 186 -16.05 -6.32 7.77
C MET A 186 -15.69 -6.55 6.31
N VAL A 187 -15.47 -7.81 5.94
CA VAL A 187 -15.11 -8.24 4.59
C VAL A 187 -16.29 -8.92 3.93
N LEU A 188 -16.64 -8.47 2.74
CA LEU A 188 -17.72 -8.97 1.91
C LEU A 188 -17.14 -9.92 0.87
N ARG A 189 -17.76 -11.08 0.66
CA ARG A 189 -17.37 -12.03 -0.38
C ARG A 189 -17.70 -11.52 -1.78
N TRP A 190 -18.81 -10.80 -1.93
CA TRP A 190 -19.24 -10.22 -3.19
C TRP A 190 -19.51 -8.72 -3.06
N SER A 191 -19.06 -7.96 -4.06
CA SER A 191 -19.33 -6.54 -4.27
C SER A 191 -19.48 -6.28 -5.78
N ASP A 192 -19.83 -5.06 -6.17
CA ASP A 192 -19.84 -4.69 -7.59
C ASP A 192 -18.44 -4.80 -8.24
N GLY A 193 -17.37 -4.59 -7.48
CA GLY A 193 -16.00 -4.92 -7.86
C GLY A 193 -15.79 -6.38 -8.29
N SER A 194 -16.57 -7.33 -7.76
CA SER A 194 -16.50 -8.75 -8.18
C SER A 194 -16.84 -8.96 -9.66
N TYR A 195 -17.58 -8.04 -10.30
CA TYR A 195 -17.81 -8.09 -11.75
C TYR A 195 -16.52 -7.86 -12.56
N LEU A 196 -15.50 -7.25 -11.97
CA LEU A 196 -14.19 -7.00 -12.59
C LEU A 196 -13.14 -8.08 -12.23
N GLU A 197 -13.48 -9.00 -11.33
CA GLU A 197 -12.58 -10.04 -10.81
C GLU A 197 -13.03 -11.45 -11.24
N ASP A 198 -13.25 -11.61 -12.55
CA ASP A 198 -13.71 -12.86 -13.18
C ASP A 198 -12.58 -13.71 -13.78
N GLN A 199 -11.44 -13.79 -13.10
CA GLN A 199 -10.33 -14.63 -13.54
C GLN A 199 -10.69 -16.13 -13.45
N ASP A 200 -10.11 -16.94 -14.34
CA ASP A 200 -10.16 -18.41 -14.29
C ASP A 200 -9.34 -18.95 -13.11
N MET A 201 -9.91 -18.84 -11.92
CA MET A 201 -9.29 -19.19 -10.65
C MET A 201 -10.34 -19.53 -9.59
N TRP A 202 -9.87 -20.02 -8.44
CA TRP A 202 -10.70 -20.21 -7.26
C TRP A 202 -11.21 -18.87 -6.72
N ARG A 203 -12.52 -18.78 -6.48
CA ARG A 203 -13.18 -17.66 -5.82
C ARG A 203 -13.18 -17.89 -4.32
N MET A 204 -12.30 -17.17 -3.65
CA MET A 204 -12.09 -17.15 -2.20
C MET A 204 -12.28 -15.72 -1.68
N SER A 205 -12.14 -15.52 -0.36
CA SER A 205 -12.37 -14.21 0.27
C SER A 205 -11.60 -14.08 1.57
N GLY A 206 -11.53 -12.87 2.11
CA GLY A 206 -10.88 -12.56 3.38
C GLY A 206 -9.67 -11.65 3.25
N ILE A 207 -9.02 -11.39 4.37
CA ILE A 207 -7.76 -10.63 4.44
C ILE A 207 -6.62 -11.58 4.06
N PHE A 208 -6.29 -11.64 2.77
CA PHE A 208 -5.43 -12.69 2.20
C PHE A 208 -3.98 -12.25 1.92
N ARG A 209 -3.66 -10.97 2.15
CA ARG A 209 -2.29 -10.46 2.21
C ARG A 209 -2.07 -9.66 3.50
N ASP A 210 -0.82 -9.25 3.70
CA ASP A 210 -0.35 -8.65 4.93
C ASP A 210 -1.16 -7.41 5.35
N VAL A 211 -1.27 -7.24 6.66
CA VAL A 211 -1.78 -6.02 7.29
C VAL A 211 -0.69 -5.47 8.19
N PHE A 212 -0.47 -4.16 8.11
CA PHE A 212 0.48 -3.49 8.98
C PHE A 212 0.10 -2.04 9.19
N ILE A 213 0.73 -1.42 10.19
CA ILE A 213 0.69 0.01 10.43
C ILE A 213 2.11 0.53 10.23
N TYR A 214 2.24 1.72 9.66
CA TYR A 214 3.46 2.49 9.77
C TYR A 214 3.19 3.92 10.21
N CYS A 215 4.22 4.62 10.67
CA CYS A 215 4.15 6.05 10.93
C CYS A 215 5.17 6.84 10.09
N ALA A 216 4.81 8.08 9.80
CA ALA A 216 5.65 9.03 9.06
C ALA A 216 5.60 10.42 9.72
N PRO A 217 6.67 11.22 9.66
CA PRO A 217 6.63 12.61 10.11
C PRO A 217 5.52 13.42 9.43
N ASN A 218 5.14 14.57 10.02
CA ASN A 218 4.08 15.42 9.46
C ASN A 218 4.43 16.00 8.07
N VAL A 219 5.72 16.15 7.77
CA VAL A 219 6.22 16.46 6.43
C VAL A 219 7.02 15.26 5.98
N HIS A 220 6.55 14.56 4.96
CA HIS A 220 7.16 13.30 4.52
C HIS A 220 7.08 13.12 3.00
N VAL A 221 8.00 12.33 2.45
CA VAL A 221 8.03 11.77 1.11
C VAL A 221 6.84 10.82 1.00
N ARG A 222 5.79 11.31 0.34
CA ARG A 222 4.56 10.57 0.11
C ARG A 222 4.63 9.71 -1.15
N ASP A 223 5.49 10.09 -2.10
CA ASP A 223 5.73 9.31 -3.31
C ASP A 223 7.11 9.58 -3.89
N PHE A 224 7.57 8.66 -4.72
CA PHE A 224 8.68 8.92 -5.62
C PHE A 224 8.57 8.09 -6.89
N PHE A 225 9.21 8.57 -7.95
CA PHE A 225 9.33 7.84 -9.21
C PHE A 225 10.74 7.92 -9.77
N VAL A 226 11.39 6.76 -9.81
CA VAL A 226 12.75 6.58 -10.34
C VAL A 226 12.72 6.17 -11.80
N ARG A 227 13.48 6.89 -12.62
CA ARG A 227 13.66 6.59 -14.05
C ARG A 227 15.13 6.60 -14.40
N THR A 228 15.54 5.68 -15.27
CA THR A 228 16.91 5.60 -15.80
C THR A 228 16.84 5.69 -17.31
N PHE A 229 17.54 6.66 -17.89
CA PHE A 229 17.59 6.87 -19.33
C PHE A 229 19.01 6.66 -19.81
N PHE A 230 19.23 5.70 -20.72
CA PHE A 230 20.55 5.48 -21.31
C PHE A 230 20.80 6.45 -22.47
N ASP A 231 22.07 6.78 -22.70
CA ASP A 231 22.48 7.42 -23.94
C ASP A 231 22.27 6.51 -25.16
N GLU A 232 22.47 7.03 -26.38
CA GLU A 232 22.25 6.27 -27.61
C GLU A 232 23.12 5.01 -27.73
N LYS A 233 24.27 4.99 -27.04
CA LYS A 233 25.21 3.85 -27.01
C LYS A 233 24.92 2.88 -25.88
N TYR A 234 23.95 3.20 -25.02
CA TYR A 234 23.70 2.51 -23.76
C TYR A 234 24.94 2.42 -22.88
N GLU A 235 25.80 3.43 -22.88
CA GLU A 235 27.01 3.44 -22.04
C GLU A 235 26.75 4.16 -20.72
N ASN A 236 26.36 5.43 -20.78
CA ASN A 236 26.02 6.22 -19.59
C ASN A 236 24.50 6.32 -19.43
N ALA A 237 24.04 6.65 -18.23
CA ALA A 237 22.63 6.85 -17.97
C ALA A 237 22.35 8.08 -17.12
N THR A 238 21.23 8.75 -17.35
CA THR A 238 20.68 9.75 -16.44
C THR A 238 19.75 9.06 -15.45
N LEU A 239 20.09 9.13 -14.16
CA LEU A 239 19.18 8.83 -13.07
C LEU A 239 18.29 10.05 -12.86
N LYS A 240 16.98 9.87 -12.96
CA LYS A 240 15.99 10.93 -12.79
C LYS A 240 14.96 10.52 -11.75
N VAL A 241 14.83 11.32 -10.69
CA VAL A 241 13.97 11.02 -9.55
C VAL A 241 12.97 12.15 -9.37
N ARG A 242 11.69 11.83 -9.46
CA ARG A 242 10.61 12.70 -9.00
C ARG A 242 10.28 12.34 -7.56
N VAL A 243 10.13 13.32 -6.69
CA VAL A 243 9.75 13.12 -5.29
C VAL A 243 8.59 14.06 -4.94
N ASN A 244 7.58 13.50 -4.29
CA ASN A 244 6.41 14.20 -3.81
C ASN A 244 6.50 14.28 -2.28
N VAL A 245 6.63 15.48 -1.73
CA VAL A 245 6.72 15.73 -0.29
C VAL A 245 5.43 16.38 0.18
N LYS A 246 4.71 15.74 1.10
CA LYS A 246 3.40 16.19 1.58
C LYS A 246 3.50 16.69 3.01
N ASN A 247 2.86 17.83 3.28
CA ASN A 247 2.67 18.37 4.62
C ASN A 247 1.27 18.03 5.12
N TYR A 248 1.17 17.12 6.09
CA TYR A 248 -0.09 16.71 6.72
C TYR A 248 -0.51 17.61 7.88
N SER A 249 0.32 18.57 8.31
CA SER A 249 -0.05 19.46 9.40
C SER A 249 -1.05 20.54 8.97
N ASP A 250 -1.65 21.22 9.96
CA ASP A 250 -2.54 22.38 9.76
C ASP A 250 -1.76 23.71 9.68
N THR A 251 -0.42 23.65 9.74
CA THR A 251 0.46 24.81 9.66
C THR A 251 1.41 24.69 8.47
N LYS A 252 1.94 25.83 8.04
CA LYS A 252 2.92 25.85 6.95
C LYS A 252 4.21 25.19 7.45
N SER A 253 4.80 24.32 6.64
CA SER A 253 6.10 23.73 6.98
C SER A 253 7.21 24.76 6.88
N LYS A 254 8.31 24.49 7.57
CA LYS A 254 9.59 25.12 7.26
C LYS A 254 10.19 24.56 5.96
N PRO A 255 11.22 25.18 5.38
CA PRO A 255 11.97 24.61 4.27
C PRO A 255 12.63 23.30 4.66
N HIS A 256 12.75 22.39 3.69
CA HIS A 256 13.40 21.09 3.82
C HIS A 256 14.43 20.92 2.69
N ILE A 257 15.34 19.96 2.86
CA ILE A 257 16.31 19.59 1.83
C ILE A 257 16.15 18.11 1.54
N LEU A 258 16.10 17.77 0.25
CA LEU A 258 16.11 16.41 -0.24
C LEU A 258 17.54 16.02 -0.60
N GLU A 259 18.04 14.91 -0.06
CA GLU A 259 19.31 14.32 -0.45
C GLU A 259 19.09 12.94 -1.05
N ILE A 260 19.58 12.71 -2.27
CA ILE A 260 19.52 11.40 -2.90
C ILE A 260 20.92 10.81 -3.02
N LYS A 261 21.08 9.63 -2.43
CA LYS A 261 22.31 8.82 -2.50
C LYS A 261 22.02 7.52 -3.23
N LEU A 262 22.99 7.03 -3.98
CA LEU A 262 22.92 5.76 -4.69
C LEU A 262 24.11 4.90 -4.28
N PHE A 263 23.85 3.66 -3.92
CA PHE A 263 24.84 2.71 -3.44
C PHE A 263 24.91 1.50 -4.35
N ASN A 264 26.12 0.99 -4.57
CA ASN A 264 26.34 -0.26 -5.29
C ASN A 264 25.93 -1.46 -4.39
N TYR A 265 26.04 -2.69 -4.91
CA TYR A 265 25.64 -3.89 -4.17
C TYR A 265 26.47 -4.17 -2.90
N GLU A 266 27.65 -3.54 -2.77
CA GLU A 266 28.55 -3.65 -1.60
C GLU A 266 28.25 -2.55 -0.56
N GLY A 267 27.27 -1.69 -0.81
CA GLY A 267 26.96 -0.54 0.06
C GLY A 267 27.91 0.64 -0.11
N LEU A 268 28.71 0.67 -1.18
CA LEU A 268 29.59 1.81 -1.48
C LEU A 268 28.85 2.88 -2.30
N PRO A 269 29.01 4.17 -1.97
CA PRO A 269 28.34 5.25 -2.68
C PRO A 269 28.85 5.35 -4.13
N VAL A 270 27.92 5.52 -5.07
CA VAL A 270 28.20 5.73 -6.51
C VAL A 270 28.64 7.17 -6.78
N PHE A 271 28.20 8.11 -5.94
CA PHE A 271 28.53 9.52 -6.04
C PHE A 271 29.35 9.97 -4.83
N ASN A 272 30.31 10.88 -5.05
CA ASN A 272 31.05 11.50 -3.95
C ASN A 272 30.15 12.38 -3.06
N GLU A 273 29.21 13.08 -3.69
CA GLU A 273 28.25 13.98 -3.02
C GLU A 273 26.82 13.53 -3.35
N PRO A 274 25.82 13.71 -2.47
CA PRO A 274 24.43 13.45 -2.78
C PRO A 274 23.88 14.38 -3.87
N ILE A 275 22.78 13.98 -4.50
CA ILE A 275 21.96 14.90 -5.33
C ILE A 275 21.11 15.72 -4.37
N ILE A 276 21.15 17.04 -4.48
CA ILE A 276 20.41 17.96 -3.61
C ILE A 276 19.17 18.52 -4.33
N GLY A 277 18.02 18.44 -3.68
CA GLY A 277 16.80 19.15 -4.06
C GLY A 277 16.32 20.06 -2.94
N TYR A 278 15.97 21.31 -3.23
CA TYR A 278 15.49 22.26 -2.22
C TYR A 278 13.96 22.21 -2.15
N VAL A 279 13.44 21.63 -1.07
CA VAL A 279 12.02 21.59 -0.78
C VAL A 279 11.70 22.89 -0.04
N GLY A 280 11.00 23.82 -0.71
CA GLY A 280 10.58 25.07 -0.07
C GLY A 280 9.60 24.82 1.10
N GLU A 281 9.04 25.90 1.64
CA GLU A 281 7.92 25.78 2.57
C GLU A 281 6.69 25.19 1.85
N ILE A 282 6.00 24.28 2.52
CA ILE A 282 4.81 23.60 1.99
C ILE A 282 3.60 24.07 2.80
N ASN A 283 2.57 24.53 2.11
CA ASN A 283 1.32 24.94 2.75
C ASN A 283 0.66 23.77 3.52
N PRO A 284 -0.20 24.05 4.52
CA PRO A 284 -0.98 23.02 5.19
C PRO A 284 -1.70 22.11 4.20
N LYS A 285 -1.73 20.80 4.49
CA LYS A 285 -2.43 19.78 3.68
C LYS A 285 -2.08 19.80 2.18
N SER A 286 -0.91 20.30 1.83
CA SER A 286 -0.45 20.47 0.46
C SER A 286 0.79 19.63 0.17
N GLU A 287 1.11 19.49 -1.10
CA GLU A 287 2.25 18.70 -1.58
C GLU A 287 3.16 19.56 -2.46
N ALA A 288 4.46 19.37 -2.30
CA ALA A 288 5.49 19.89 -3.19
C ALA A 288 6.04 18.74 -4.05
N ILE A 289 6.23 19.02 -5.34
CA ILE A 289 6.78 18.05 -6.29
C ILE A 289 8.12 18.57 -6.79
N LEU A 290 9.15 17.74 -6.67
CA LEU A 290 10.50 18.04 -7.11
C LEU A 290 10.96 16.99 -8.09
N GLU A 291 11.82 17.40 -9.02
CA GLU A 291 12.45 16.49 -9.96
C GLU A 291 13.95 16.82 -9.99
N VAL A 292 14.78 15.83 -9.67
CA VAL A 292 16.23 15.96 -9.68
C VAL A 292 16.82 14.88 -10.59
N GLU A 293 17.99 15.16 -11.16
CA GLU A 293 18.65 14.23 -12.06
C GLU A 293 20.17 14.30 -11.94
N ARG A 294 20.82 13.19 -12.28
CA ARG A 294 22.28 13.09 -12.33
C ARG A 294 22.73 12.04 -13.33
N GLU A 295 23.79 12.34 -14.05
CA GLU A 295 24.48 11.38 -14.90
C GLU A 295 25.22 10.33 -14.05
N VAL A 296 25.08 9.07 -14.46
CA VAL A 296 25.80 7.92 -13.92
C VAL A 296 26.66 7.37 -15.05
N PHE A 297 27.97 7.43 -14.87
CA PHE A 297 28.92 6.93 -15.87
C PHE A 297 28.99 5.41 -15.81
N LYS A 298 28.76 4.75 -16.95
CA LYS A 298 28.88 3.30 -17.11
C LYS A 298 28.23 2.48 -15.97
N PRO A 299 26.94 2.72 -15.62
CA PRO A 299 26.27 1.92 -14.60
C PRO A 299 26.22 0.45 -15.03
N ARG A 300 26.35 -0.45 -14.05
CA ARG A 300 26.10 -1.87 -14.32
C ARG A 300 24.61 -2.03 -14.61
N LYS A 301 24.33 -2.58 -15.79
CA LYS A 301 22.98 -2.66 -16.34
C LYS A 301 22.23 -3.81 -15.68
N TRP A 302 20.96 -3.61 -15.39
CA TRP A 302 20.06 -4.67 -15.00
C TRP A 302 19.56 -5.42 -16.25
N SER A 303 19.49 -6.73 -16.17
CA SER A 303 18.77 -7.62 -17.08
C SER A 303 18.32 -8.88 -16.33
N ALA A 304 17.52 -9.75 -16.97
CA ALA A 304 17.20 -11.06 -16.39
C ALA A 304 18.43 -11.99 -16.26
N GLU A 305 19.49 -11.74 -17.04
CA GLU A 305 20.74 -12.52 -17.03
C GLU A 305 21.75 -11.98 -16.01
N ASP A 306 21.76 -10.66 -15.80
CA ASP A 306 22.54 -9.96 -14.77
C ASP A 306 21.60 -9.01 -14.00
N PRO A 307 20.93 -9.48 -12.93
CA PRO A 307 19.90 -8.72 -12.21
C PRO A 307 20.53 -7.74 -11.21
N TYR A 308 21.54 -6.98 -11.64
CA TYR A 308 22.26 -6.07 -10.77
C TYR A 308 21.35 -4.92 -10.29
N LEU A 309 21.31 -4.70 -8.97
CA LEU A 309 20.54 -3.65 -8.33
C LEU A 309 21.47 -2.75 -7.52
N TYR A 310 21.20 -1.46 -7.62
CA TYR A 310 21.69 -0.44 -6.71
C TYR A 310 20.65 -0.21 -5.61
N THR A 311 21.06 0.32 -4.46
CA THR A 311 20.14 0.82 -3.44
C THR A 311 20.15 2.35 -3.46
N MET A 312 18.98 2.96 -3.61
CA MET A 312 18.83 4.41 -3.56
C MET A 312 18.21 4.81 -2.22
N LEU A 313 18.81 5.81 -1.57
CA LEU A 313 18.23 6.47 -0.40
C LEU A 313 17.74 7.86 -0.80
N ILE A 314 16.54 8.21 -0.33
CA ILE A 314 15.95 9.53 -0.45
C ILE A 314 15.78 10.07 0.97
N THR A 315 16.71 10.92 1.41
CA THR A 315 16.72 11.49 2.76
C THR A 315 16.06 12.87 2.74
N LEU A 316 15.05 13.08 3.57
CA LEU A 316 14.45 14.38 3.81
C LEU A 316 15.08 14.99 5.07
N ARG A 317 15.60 16.20 4.96
CA ARG A 317 16.19 16.97 6.07
C ARG A 317 15.41 18.23 6.37
N ASP A 318 15.40 18.63 7.63
CA ASP A 318 14.81 19.90 8.08
C ASP A 318 15.72 21.11 7.76
N GLU A 319 15.31 22.32 8.17
CA GLU A 319 16.09 23.54 7.93
C GLU A 319 17.43 23.58 8.70
N ARG A 320 17.62 22.70 9.68
CA ARG A 320 18.83 22.58 10.50
C ARG A 320 19.79 21.53 9.95
N GLY A 321 19.36 20.76 8.94
CA GLY A 321 20.12 19.66 8.36
C GLY A 321 19.93 18.33 9.07
N GLU A 322 19.01 18.23 10.03
CA GLU A 322 18.69 16.99 10.72
C GLU A 322 17.81 16.10 9.84
N ILE A 323 17.99 14.78 9.95
CA ILE A 323 17.17 13.82 9.20
C ILE A 323 15.75 13.83 9.78
N VAL A 324 14.77 14.12 8.92
CA VAL A 324 13.34 13.96 9.22
C VAL A 324 12.94 12.51 8.98
N GLU A 325 13.35 11.96 7.83
CA GLU A 325 13.17 10.56 7.46
C GLU A 325 14.10 10.19 6.30
N VAL A 326 14.19 8.90 6.02
CA VAL A 326 14.84 8.32 4.86
C VAL A 326 13.89 7.32 4.23
N GLU A 327 13.70 7.39 2.92
CA GLU A 327 13.06 6.36 2.10
C GLU A 327 14.11 5.56 1.33
N SER A 328 13.81 4.31 1.00
CA SER A 328 14.72 3.47 0.21
C SER A 328 14.04 2.63 -0.85
N CYS A 329 14.75 2.40 -1.96
CA CYS A 329 14.31 1.49 -3.00
C CYS A 329 15.49 0.92 -3.79
N HIS A 330 15.26 -0.24 -4.42
CA HIS A 330 16.21 -0.81 -5.36
C HIS A 330 16.08 -0.21 -6.76
N VAL A 331 17.20 0.09 -7.40
CA VAL A 331 17.27 0.68 -8.74
C VAL A 331 18.05 -0.22 -9.68
N GLY A 332 17.39 -0.73 -10.73
CA GLY A 332 18.03 -1.46 -11.81
C GLY A 332 18.09 -0.62 -13.08
N PHE A 333 19.31 -0.20 -13.48
CA PHE A 333 19.51 0.59 -14.70
C PHE A 333 19.21 -0.25 -15.93
N ARG A 334 18.08 0.03 -16.58
CA ARG A 334 17.70 -0.62 -17.84
C ARG A 334 16.92 0.32 -18.73
N GLN A 335 16.94 0.04 -20.02
CA GLN A 335 16.06 0.69 -20.99
C GLN A 335 15.32 -0.36 -21.79
N ILE A 336 13.99 -0.22 -21.84
CA ILE A 336 13.10 -1.07 -22.65
C ILE A 336 12.50 -0.19 -23.73
N GLU A 337 12.61 -0.62 -24.99
CA GLU A 337 12.10 0.14 -26.11
C GLU A 337 11.74 -0.73 -27.31
N ILE A 338 10.94 -0.18 -28.22
CA ILE A 338 10.61 -0.82 -29.49
C ILE A 338 11.35 -0.09 -30.61
N LYS A 339 12.25 -0.80 -31.30
CA LYS A 339 13.00 -0.28 -32.45
C LYS A 339 12.90 -1.27 -33.62
N ASN A 340 12.52 -0.78 -34.80
CA ASN A 340 12.37 -1.58 -36.03
C ASN A 340 11.52 -2.85 -35.82
N GLY A 341 10.41 -2.72 -35.09
CA GLY A 341 9.47 -3.82 -34.82
C GLY A 341 9.97 -4.87 -33.81
N ARG A 342 11.06 -4.60 -33.09
CA ARG A 342 11.61 -5.50 -32.07
C ARG A 342 11.55 -4.83 -30.70
N ILE A 343 11.30 -5.61 -29.66
CA ILE A 343 11.48 -5.17 -28.27
C ILE A 343 12.95 -5.37 -27.90
N LEU A 344 13.57 -4.31 -27.41
CA LEU A 344 14.97 -4.27 -26.99
C LEU A 344 15.04 -4.07 -25.48
N ILE A 345 15.99 -4.74 -24.84
CA ILE A 345 16.45 -4.44 -23.49
C ILE A 345 17.90 -4.00 -23.60
N ASN A 346 18.21 -2.78 -23.17
CA ASN A 346 19.56 -2.20 -23.21
C ASN A 346 20.19 -2.23 -24.62
N GLY A 347 19.38 -1.98 -25.65
CA GLY A 347 19.80 -1.99 -27.05
C GLY A 347 19.87 -3.37 -27.71
N VAL A 348 19.56 -4.45 -26.99
CA VAL A 348 19.63 -5.82 -27.50
C VAL A 348 18.22 -6.39 -27.68
N PRO A 349 17.84 -6.89 -28.88
CA PRO A 349 16.57 -7.57 -29.09
C PRO A 349 16.46 -8.81 -28.20
N VAL A 350 15.30 -9.01 -27.56
CA VAL A 350 15.08 -10.13 -26.64
C VAL A 350 14.01 -11.10 -27.12
N TYR A 351 14.16 -12.36 -26.74
CA TYR A 351 13.13 -13.39 -26.88
C TYR A 351 12.49 -13.66 -25.51
N PHE A 352 11.18 -13.46 -25.41
CA PHE A 352 10.45 -13.78 -24.18
C PHE A 352 10.26 -15.29 -24.03
N LYS A 353 10.87 -15.87 -23.00
CA LYS A 353 10.68 -17.26 -22.57
C LYS A 353 9.85 -17.28 -21.29
N GLY A 354 8.59 -16.84 -21.41
CA GLY A 354 7.71 -16.57 -20.27
C GLY A 354 6.73 -17.70 -19.94
N VAL A 355 6.13 -17.59 -18.76
CA VAL A 355 4.98 -18.37 -18.28
C VAL A 355 4.08 -17.43 -17.48
N ASN A 356 2.76 -17.66 -17.46
CA ASN A 356 1.84 -16.92 -16.59
C ASN A 356 1.92 -17.48 -15.15
N ARG A 357 1.96 -16.61 -14.14
CA ARG A 357 1.98 -16.99 -12.72
C ARG A 357 1.00 -16.13 -11.93
#